data_AF-A0A8K1CIX7-F1
#
_entry.id   AF-A0A8K1CIX7-F1
#
_cell.length_a   1.000
_cell.length_b   1.000
_cell.length_c   1.000
_cell.angle_alpha   90.00
_cell.angle_beta   90.00
_cell.angle_gamma   90.00
#
_symmetry.space_group_name_H-M   'P 1'
#
loop_
_entity.id
_entity.type
_entity.pdbx_description
1 polymer ?
#
loop_
_entity_poly.entity_id
_entity_poly.type
_entity_poly.pdbx_seq_one_letter_code
_entity_poly.pdbx_strand_id
1 'polypeptide(L)'
;MSACCPPESEPARPTSPFVGDIKQFGQTSLYVAGSATAKEDADRLGQEGYVVVIVDVTKGDYFKEDDDIKVLIGEWLIRTDYSTVLKPSIDDAIAYLKQEAQVDHILSYGYCYGAWIGARLSTDSPPRIEGHVSFHPSWLTENSTNGGPGTMEKMTEAIKVPQLLLSGSNDPAQFHPGNSVEKILKANPTIGVLSQVVDYEYVKHGWVNRGDLSDEKVKAAADDAWSRARAFFASVLA
;
A
#
# COMPACT_ATOMS: atom_id res chain seq x y z
N MET A 1 -9.73 5.79 20.37
CA MET A 1 -9.25 5.99 18.99
C MET A 1 -7.91 5.28 18.89
N SER A 2 -7.88 4.07 18.32
CA SER A 2 -6.62 3.37 18.08
C SER A 2 -5.98 3.98 16.83
N ALA A 3 -4.81 4.58 16.97
CA ALA A 3 -4.08 5.17 15.85
C ALA A 3 -3.74 4.09 14.80
N CYS A 4 -3.76 4.47 13.52
CA CYS A 4 -3.46 3.57 12.40
C CYS A 4 -1.97 3.16 12.34
N CYS A 5 -1.10 3.98 12.94
CA CYS A 5 0.31 3.65 13.17
C CYS A 5 0.54 3.47 14.68
N PRO A 6 1.11 2.35 15.15
CA PRO A 6 1.47 2.21 16.55
C PRO A 6 2.56 3.24 16.93
N PRO A 7 2.60 3.72 18.19
CA PRO A 7 3.58 4.71 18.67
C PRO A 7 5.06 4.28 18.53
N GLU A 8 5.31 3.02 18.21
CA GLU A 8 6.64 2.42 18.10
C GLU A 8 7.07 2.23 16.64
N SER A 9 6.33 2.75 15.66
CA SER A 9 6.70 2.61 14.24
C SER A 9 7.98 3.38 13.94
N GLU A 10 8.97 2.73 13.35
CA GLU A 10 10.28 3.32 13.01
C GLU A 10 10.15 4.46 11.97
N PRO A 11 11.08 5.43 11.96
CA PRO A 11 11.14 6.49 10.94
C PRO A 11 11.53 5.94 9.56
N ALA A 12 11.31 6.71 8.50
CA ALA A 12 11.72 6.30 7.14
C ALA A 12 13.24 6.10 7.03
N ARG A 13 13.66 5.09 6.25
CA ARG A 13 15.09 4.89 5.94
C ARG A 13 15.65 6.09 5.16
N PRO A 14 16.94 6.44 5.34
CA PRO A 14 17.61 7.46 4.55
C PRO A 14 17.58 7.13 3.05
N THR A 15 17.56 8.16 2.22
CA THR A 15 17.38 8.05 0.77
C THR A 15 18.69 7.72 0.03
N SER A 16 18.58 6.95 -1.05
CA SER A 16 19.67 6.60 -1.99
C SER A 16 19.47 7.41 -3.30
N PRO A 17 20.51 7.67 -4.12
CA PRO A 17 20.37 8.54 -5.30
C PRO A 17 19.39 8.01 -6.37
N PHE A 18 18.24 8.68 -6.48
CA PHE A 18 17.12 8.45 -7.41
C PHE A 18 17.45 8.67 -8.91
N VAL A 19 16.97 7.80 -9.81
CA VAL A 19 17.17 7.88 -11.30
C VAL A 19 15.85 8.16 -12.06
N GLY A 20 14.70 8.15 -11.39
CA GLY A 20 13.39 8.36 -11.99
C GLY A 20 13.03 9.83 -12.13
N ASP A 21 12.02 10.10 -12.96
CA ASP A 21 11.56 11.45 -13.27
C ASP A 21 10.27 11.79 -12.53
N ILE A 22 10.17 13.01 -12.02
CA ILE A 22 8.90 13.57 -11.58
C ILE A 22 8.18 14.13 -12.80
N LYS A 23 6.97 13.63 -13.07
CA LYS A 23 6.08 14.13 -14.13
C LYS A 23 4.84 14.73 -13.51
N GLN A 24 4.36 15.83 -14.09
CA GLN A 24 3.01 16.34 -13.83
C GLN A 24 2.06 15.68 -14.82
N PHE A 25 0.99 15.06 -14.31
CA PHE A 25 -0.09 14.53 -15.13
C PHE A 25 -1.43 14.87 -14.49
N GLY A 26 -2.31 15.53 -15.24
CA GLY A 26 -3.53 16.10 -14.67
C GLY A 26 -3.19 17.11 -13.55
N GLN A 27 -3.65 16.81 -12.34
CA GLN A 27 -3.40 17.62 -11.14
C GLN A 27 -2.38 16.99 -10.18
N THR A 28 -1.68 15.95 -10.64
CA THR A 28 -0.92 15.07 -9.77
C THR A 28 0.55 15.00 -10.18
N SER A 29 1.41 15.14 -9.18
CA SER A 29 2.82 14.79 -9.29
C SER A 29 2.95 13.27 -9.25
N LEU A 30 3.44 12.69 -10.34
CA LEU A 30 3.80 11.27 -10.41
C LEU A 30 5.31 11.16 -10.39
N TYR A 31 5.84 10.34 -9.50
CA TYR A 31 7.19 9.86 -9.70
C TYR A 31 7.14 8.62 -10.58
N VAL A 32 7.76 8.71 -11.76
CA VAL A 32 7.92 7.61 -12.69
C VAL A 32 9.31 7.04 -12.52
N ALA A 33 9.37 5.78 -12.12
CA ALA A 33 10.53 5.12 -11.54
C ALA A 33 11.83 5.04 -12.40
N GLY A 34 12.96 5.23 -11.69
CA GLY A 34 14.39 4.85 -11.82
C GLY A 34 15.14 5.04 -10.43
N SER A 35 16.09 4.21 -9.96
CA SER A 35 16.47 3.87 -8.52
C SER A 35 16.57 4.90 -7.32
N ALA A 36 15.68 5.01 -6.27
CA ALA A 36 15.88 4.60 -4.83
C ALA A 36 15.27 5.28 -3.49
N THR A 37 14.02 4.98 -2.97
CA THR A 37 13.56 4.44 -1.60
C THR A 37 12.17 3.77 -1.63
N ALA A 38 11.03 4.47 -1.50
CA ALA A 38 9.77 3.98 -2.12
C ALA A 38 9.94 3.89 -3.64
N LYS A 39 10.80 4.80 -4.10
CA LYS A 39 11.43 4.77 -5.39
C LYS A 39 12.25 3.47 -5.57
N GLU A 40 13.09 2.95 -4.64
CA GLU A 40 13.96 1.79 -4.98
C GLU A 40 13.15 0.56 -5.23
N ASP A 41 12.06 0.37 -4.49
CA ASP A 41 11.15 -0.70 -4.81
C ASP A 41 10.52 -0.51 -6.19
N ALA A 42 10.03 0.70 -6.49
CA ALA A 42 9.50 1.05 -7.80
C ALA A 42 10.53 0.88 -8.93
N ASP A 43 11.80 1.08 -8.63
CA ASP A 43 12.89 1.07 -9.58
C ASP A 43 13.48 -0.32 -9.77
N ARG A 44 13.48 -1.15 -8.73
CA ARG A 44 13.74 -2.59 -8.81
C ARG A 44 12.67 -3.25 -9.68
N LEU A 45 11.40 -2.91 -9.47
CA LEU A 45 10.31 -3.32 -10.36
C LEU A 45 10.52 -2.77 -11.78
N GLY A 46 11.00 -1.53 -11.92
CA GLY A 46 11.40 -0.96 -13.22
C GLY A 46 12.45 -1.81 -13.95
N GLN A 47 13.48 -2.28 -13.23
CA GLN A 47 14.52 -3.17 -13.78
C GLN A 47 13.98 -4.56 -14.16
N GLU A 48 12.87 -4.99 -13.53
CA GLU A 48 12.17 -6.24 -13.83
C GLU A 48 11.16 -6.10 -15.00
N GLY A 49 11.02 -4.90 -15.58
CA GLY A 49 10.18 -4.65 -16.76
C GLY A 49 8.81 -4.02 -16.45
N TYR A 50 8.54 -3.64 -15.20
CA TYR A 50 7.31 -2.93 -14.85
C TYR A 50 7.43 -1.42 -15.12
N VAL A 51 6.33 -0.79 -15.53
CA VAL A 51 6.19 0.67 -15.40
C VAL A 51 5.60 0.95 -14.03
N VAL A 52 6.33 1.68 -13.18
CA VAL A 52 5.86 2.03 -11.84
C VAL A 52 5.65 3.53 -11.71
N VAL A 53 4.48 3.90 -11.20
CA VAL A 53 4.14 5.27 -10.81
C VAL A 53 3.91 5.32 -9.30
N ILE A 54 4.61 6.23 -8.63
CA ILE A 54 4.32 6.58 -7.23
C ILE A 54 3.49 7.85 -7.24
N VAL A 55 2.33 7.77 -6.60
CA VAL A 55 1.34 8.85 -6.56
C VAL A 55 1.63 9.74 -5.37
N ASP A 56 1.90 11.03 -5.62
CA ASP A 56 1.94 12.03 -4.55
C ASP A 56 0.51 12.35 -4.10
N VAL A 57 0.00 11.55 -3.16
CA VAL A 57 -1.32 11.75 -2.56
C VAL A 57 -1.32 12.85 -1.48
N THR A 58 -0.14 13.35 -1.08
CA THR A 58 -0.02 14.43 -0.09
C THR A 58 -0.03 15.80 -0.76
N LYS A 59 0.12 15.85 -2.09
CA LYS A 59 0.23 17.09 -2.88
C LYS A 59 1.33 18.01 -2.37
N GLY A 60 2.45 17.42 -1.95
CA GLY A 60 3.58 18.17 -1.39
C GLY A 60 3.48 18.46 0.12
N ASP A 61 2.37 18.13 0.78
CA ASP A 61 2.20 18.28 2.23
C ASP A 61 2.82 17.09 2.98
N TYR A 62 4.13 16.94 2.82
CA TYR A 62 4.90 15.87 3.45
C TYR A 62 5.17 16.18 4.92
N PHE A 63 5.15 15.14 5.76
CA PHE A 63 5.68 15.24 7.11
C PHE A 63 7.16 15.60 7.08
N LYS A 64 7.55 16.53 7.94
CA LYS A 64 8.94 16.97 8.15
C LYS A 64 9.60 16.10 9.22
N GLU A 65 10.94 16.12 9.28
CA GLU A 65 11.69 15.31 10.28
C GLU A 65 11.35 15.68 11.72
N ASP A 66 10.97 16.94 11.98
CA ASP A 66 10.60 17.46 13.30
C ASP A 66 9.11 17.34 13.62
N ASP A 67 8.30 16.79 12.70
CA ASP A 67 6.88 16.60 12.91
C ASP A 67 6.61 15.49 13.96
N ASP A 68 5.72 15.78 14.91
CA ASP A 68 5.16 14.74 15.77
C ASP A 68 4.11 13.95 14.98
N ILE A 69 4.60 12.99 14.19
CA ILE A 69 3.77 12.13 13.34
C ILE A 69 2.68 11.43 14.16
N LYS A 70 2.87 11.18 15.46
CA LYS A 70 1.85 10.53 16.31
C LYS A 70 0.64 11.44 16.51
N VAL A 71 0.86 12.74 16.63
CA VAL A 71 -0.19 13.76 16.77
C VAL A 71 -0.77 14.09 15.40
N LEU A 72 0.09 14.28 14.40
CA LEU A 72 -0.30 14.82 13.11
C LEU A 72 -0.98 13.78 12.21
N ILE A 73 -0.70 12.49 12.37
CA ILE A 73 -1.32 11.45 11.53
C ILE A 73 -2.83 11.41 11.71
N GLY A 74 -3.35 11.64 12.93
CA GLY A 74 -4.80 11.65 13.17
C GLY A 74 -5.51 12.77 12.41
N GLU A 75 -4.98 14.00 12.49
CA GLU A 75 -5.54 15.16 11.80
C GLU A 75 -5.35 15.08 10.28
N TRP A 76 -4.21 14.55 9.85
CA TRP A 76 -3.91 14.34 8.44
C TRP A 76 -4.82 13.28 7.80
N LEU A 77 -5.11 12.18 8.50
CA LEU A 77 -6.06 11.14 8.07
C LEU A 77 -7.50 11.67 7.95
N ILE A 78 -7.89 12.62 8.80
CA ILE A 78 -9.24 13.24 8.75
C ILE A 78 -9.38 14.18 7.55
N ARG A 79 -8.30 14.85 7.12
CA ARG A 79 -8.30 15.79 5.99
C ARG A 79 -8.17 15.12 4.62
N THR A 80 -7.97 13.82 4.59
CA THR A 80 -7.66 13.03 3.39
C THR A 80 -8.83 12.11 3.03
N ASP A 81 -9.99 12.72 2.76
CA ASP A 81 -11.15 11.99 2.25
C ASP A 81 -10.79 11.23 0.96
N TYR A 82 -11.10 9.93 0.94
CA TYR A 82 -10.74 9.08 -0.19
C TYR A 82 -11.34 9.59 -1.50
N SER A 83 -12.61 9.97 -1.50
CA SER A 83 -13.36 10.25 -2.74
C SER A 83 -12.98 11.60 -3.35
N THR A 84 -12.76 12.62 -2.52
CA THR A 84 -12.57 14.01 -2.94
C THR A 84 -11.11 14.44 -2.95
N VAL A 85 -10.25 13.84 -2.14
CA VAL A 85 -8.84 14.23 -2.02
C VAL A 85 -7.91 13.23 -2.71
N LEU A 86 -8.05 11.94 -2.41
CA LEU A 86 -7.08 10.91 -2.84
C LEU A 86 -7.40 10.34 -4.23
N LYS A 87 -8.67 9.98 -4.45
CA LYS A 87 -9.14 9.35 -5.68
C LYS A 87 -8.80 10.14 -6.93
N PRO A 88 -8.89 11.48 -6.97
CA PRO A 88 -8.51 12.22 -8.16
C PRO A 88 -7.03 12.04 -8.54
N SER A 89 -6.12 11.93 -7.56
CA SER A 89 -4.70 11.64 -7.83
C SER A 89 -4.45 10.22 -8.31
N ILE A 90 -5.22 9.26 -7.81
CA ILE A 90 -5.20 7.87 -8.27
C ILE A 90 -5.74 7.77 -9.71
N ASP A 91 -6.78 8.54 -10.03
CA ASP A 91 -7.39 8.57 -11.35
C ASP A 91 -6.41 9.12 -12.39
N ASP A 92 -5.65 10.17 -12.06
CA ASP A 92 -4.55 10.68 -12.89
C ASP A 92 -3.46 9.62 -13.11
N ALA A 93 -3.06 8.89 -12.06
CA ALA A 93 -2.04 7.85 -12.16
C ALA A 93 -2.48 6.68 -13.07
N ILE A 94 -3.72 6.22 -12.92
CA ILE A 94 -4.31 5.17 -13.79
C ILE A 94 -4.42 5.67 -15.22
N ALA A 95 -4.82 6.94 -15.43
CA ALA A 95 -4.90 7.53 -16.76
C ALA A 95 -3.52 7.62 -17.42
N TYR A 96 -2.47 8.06 -16.69
CA TYR A 96 -1.10 8.06 -17.19
C TYR A 96 -0.63 6.65 -17.59
N LEU A 97 -0.86 5.66 -16.72
CA LEU A 97 -0.47 4.27 -16.99
C LEU A 97 -1.11 3.74 -18.29
N LYS A 98 -2.39 4.06 -18.53
CA LYS A 98 -3.14 3.60 -19.71
C LYS A 98 -2.83 4.39 -20.98
N GLN A 99 -2.70 5.71 -20.88
CA GLN A 99 -2.65 6.61 -22.04
C GLN A 99 -1.22 6.86 -22.50
N GLU A 100 -0.32 7.12 -21.56
CA GLU A 100 1.06 7.51 -21.86
C GLU A 100 1.98 6.30 -21.83
N ALA A 101 1.95 5.53 -20.73
CA ALA A 101 2.76 4.33 -20.60
C ALA A 101 2.19 3.13 -21.37
N GLN A 102 0.91 3.19 -21.74
CA GLN A 102 0.21 2.18 -22.53
C GLN A 102 0.39 0.76 -21.98
N VAL A 103 0.28 0.62 -20.65
CA VAL A 103 0.37 -0.69 -20.00
C VAL A 103 -0.92 -1.49 -20.22
N ASP A 104 -0.77 -2.79 -20.42
CA ASP A 104 -1.90 -3.71 -20.58
C ASP A 104 -2.57 -4.04 -19.23
N HIS A 105 -1.75 -4.14 -18.19
CA HIS A 105 -2.15 -4.60 -16.86
C HIS A 105 -1.75 -3.61 -15.77
N ILE A 106 -2.60 -3.45 -14.75
CA ILE A 106 -2.30 -2.57 -13.61
C ILE A 106 -2.44 -3.33 -12.30
N LEU A 107 -1.34 -3.40 -11.56
CA LEU A 107 -1.29 -3.87 -10.19
C LEU A 107 -1.01 -2.70 -9.26
N SER A 108 -1.33 -2.84 -7.98
CA SER A 108 -1.00 -1.83 -6.98
C SER A 108 -0.34 -2.44 -5.75
N TYR A 109 0.47 -1.65 -5.06
CA TYR A 109 0.93 -1.97 -3.72
C TYR A 109 0.95 -0.71 -2.86
N GLY A 110 0.96 -0.89 -1.55
CA GLY A 110 0.98 0.22 -0.63
C GLY A 110 1.58 -0.15 0.72
N TYR A 111 2.14 0.87 1.36
CA TYR A 111 2.72 0.81 2.69
C TYR A 111 1.80 1.52 3.69
N CYS A 112 1.44 0.87 4.79
CA CYS A 112 0.61 1.49 5.84
C CYS A 112 -0.64 2.17 5.22
N TYR A 113 -0.70 3.50 5.25
CA TYR A 113 -1.80 4.27 4.68
C TYR A 113 -2.02 4.00 3.18
N GLY A 114 -0.95 3.81 2.42
CA GLY A 114 -1.03 3.40 1.01
C GLY A 114 -1.70 2.03 0.82
N ALA A 115 -1.59 1.13 1.80
CA ALA A 115 -2.27 -0.16 1.79
C ALA A 115 -3.79 0.00 1.94
N TRP A 116 -4.25 0.94 2.77
CA TRP A 116 -5.67 1.28 2.84
C TRP A 116 -6.17 1.93 1.55
N ILE A 117 -5.40 2.86 0.97
CA ILE A 117 -5.75 3.49 -0.32
C ILE A 117 -5.93 2.43 -1.42
N GLY A 118 -4.98 1.50 -1.56
CA GLY A 118 -5.05 0.45 -2.57
C GLY A 118 -6.17 -0.57 -2.31
N ALA A 119 -6.47 -0.88 -1.05
CA ALA A 119 -7.64 -1.68 -0.70
C ALA A 119 -8.96 -0.98 -1.07
N ARG A 120 -9.05 0.33 -0.89
CA ARG A 120 -10.20 1.13 -1.36
C ARG A 120 -10.32 1.11 -2.88
N LEU A 121 -9.22 1.32 -3.59
CA LEU A 121 -9.16 1.23 -5.05
C LEU A 121 -9.62 -0.15 -5.55
N SER A 122 -9.30 -1.20 -4.80
CA SER A 122 -9.70 -2.58 -5.09
C SER A 122 -11.22 -2.83 -5.01
N THR A 123 -12.01 -1.87 -4.51
CA THR A 123 -13.48 -1.96 -4.46
C THR A 123 -14.18 -1.40 -5.70
N ASP A 124 -13.44 -0.77 -6.61
CA ASP A 124 -14.02 -0.14 -7.79
C ASP A 124 -14.75 -1.13 -8.71
N SER A 125 -15.82 -0.63 -9.34
CA SER A 125 -16.65 -1.38 -10.28
C SER A 125 -16.89 -0.55 -11.55
N PRO A 126 -16.36 -0.97 -12.72
CA PRO A 126 -15.52 -2.16 -12.93
C PRO A 126 -14.14 -2.03 -12.25
N PRO A 127 -13.47 -3.16 -11.95
CA PRO A 127 -12.10 -3.14 -11.43
C PRO A 127 -11.15 -2.36 -12.34
N ARG A 128 -10.29 -1.54 -11.75
CA ARG A 128 -9.30 -0.70 -12.47
C ARG A 128 -7.86 -1.14 -12.28
N ILE A 129 -7.66 -2.08 -11.38
CA ILE A 129 -6.42 -2.81 -11.09
C ILE A 129 -6.77 -4.30 -11.07
N GLU A 130 -5.77 -5.18 -11.06
CA GLU A 130 -5.94 -6.63 -11.11
C GLU A 130 -5.56 -7.33 -9.81
N GLY A 131 -4.86 -6.63 -8.92
CA GLY A 131 -4.43 -7.14 -7.62
C GLY A 131 -3.80 -6.06 -6.77
N HIS A 132 -3.80 -6.27 -5.45
CA HIS A 132 -3.21 -5.32 -4.51
C HIS A 132 -2.37 -6.01 -3.43
N VAL A 133 -1.19 -5.44 -3.14
CA VAL A 133 -0.32 -5.85 -2.04
C VAL A 133 -0.33 -4.79 -0.94
N SER A 134 -0.67 -5.21 0.27
CA SER A 134 -0.65 -4.41 1.48
C SER A 134 0.54 -4.81 2.35
N PHE A 135 1.57 -3.97 2.37
CA PHE A 135 2.68 -4.10 3.33
C PHE A 135 2.30 -3.39 4.63
N HIS A 136 2.35 -4.10 5.76
CA HIS A 136 1.94 -3.62 7.09
C HIS A 136 0.58 -2.88 7.03
N PRO A 137 -0.53 -3.61 6.79
CA PRO A 137 -1.82 -3.03 6.44
C PRO A 137 -2.38 -2.07 7.50
N SER A 138 -3.05 -1.01 7.05
CA SER A 138 -3.75 -0.06 7.92
C SER A 138 -5.25 0.07 7.58
N TRP A 139 -5.91 -1.00 7.15
CA TRP A 139 -7.30 -0.91 6.64
C TRP A 139 -8.33 -0.43 7.67
N LEU A 140 -7.99 -0.45 8.98
CA LEU A 140 -8.80 0.14 10.04
C LEU A 140 -8.92 1.67 9.93
N THR A 141 -8.11 2.32 9.09
CA THR A 141 -8.34 3.70 8.67
C THR A 141 -9.77 3.88 8.17
N GLU A 142 -10.33 2.89 7.47
CA GLU A 142 -11.72 2.92 7.00
C GLU A 142 -12.74 3.12 8.12
N ASN A 143 -12.52 2.51 9.29
CA ASN A 143 -13.38 2.68 10.46
C ASN A 143 -13.31 4.11 11.01
N SER A 144 -12.15 4.75 10.87
CA SER A 144 -11.91 6.10 11.41
C SER A 144 -12.41 7.20 10.49
N THR A 145 -12.40 6.97 9.17
CA THR A 145 -12.70 8.01 8.17
C THR A 145 -14.05 7.83 7.49
N ASN A 146 -14.62 6.62 7.42
CA ASN A 146 -15.76 6.31 6.54
C ASN A 146 -16.97 5.69 7.25
N GLY A 147 -17.23 6.07 8.51
CA GLY A 147 -18.51 5.78 9.17
C GLY A 147 -18.47 4.85 10.39
N GLY A 148 -17.31 4.67 11.02
CA GLY A 148 -17.20 3.99 12.31
C GLY A 148 -16.95 2.48 12.22
N PRO A 149 -17.08 1.75 13.36
CA PRO A 149 -16.81 0.32 13.41
C PRO A 149 -17.61 -0.49 12.37
N GLY A 150 -16.93 -1.44 11.70
CA GLY A 150 -17.54 -2.36 10.72
C GLY A 150 -17.43 -1.89 9.27
N THR A 151 -16.93 -0.68 9.00
CA THR A 151 -16.75 -0.20 7.61
C THR A 151 -15.57 -0.86 6.93
N MET A 152 -14.52 -1.24 7.67
CA MET A 152 -13.38 -2.02 7.16
C MET A 152 -13.83 -3.39 6.65
N GLU A 153 -14.67 -4.11 7.39
CA GLU A 153 -15.22 -5.40 6.96
C GLU A 153 -16.08 -5.23 5.70
N LYS A 154 -16.97 -4.23 5.66
CA LYS A 154 -17.77 -3.91 4.46
C LYS A 154 -16.91 -3.54 3.25
N MET A 155 -15.82 -2.80 3.47
CA MET A 155 -14.85 -2.50 2.41
C MET A 155 -14.21 -3.80 1.92
N THR A 156 -13.81 -4.69 2.83
CA THR A 156 -13.21 -5.98 2.49
C THR A 156 -14.17 -6.87 1.69
N GLU A 157 -15.47 -6.88 2.04
CA GLU A 157 -16.52 -7.57 1.27
C GLU A 157 -16.71 -6.99 -0.13
N ALA A 158 -16.46 -5.69 -0.30
CA ALA A 158 -16.60 -4.99 -1.57
C ALA A 158 -15.41 -5.19 -2.53
N ILE A 159 -14.26 -5.67 -2.04
CA ILE A 159 -13.05 -5.90 -2.86
C ILE A 159 -13.34 -6.84 -4.04
N LYS A 160 -12.85 -6.47 -5.22
CA LYS A 160 -13.08 -7.14 -6.50
C LYS A 160 -11.86 -7.84 -7.09
N VAL A 161 -10.68 -7.66 -6.49
CA VAL A 161 -9.41 -8.18 -7.01
C VAL A 161 -8.63 -8.90 -5.91
N PRO A 162 -7.79 -9.91 -6.25
CA PRO A 162 -6.92 -10.58 -5.29
C PRO A 162 -6.11 -9.64 -4.39
N GLN A 163 -5.87 -10.06 -3.16
CA GLN A 163 -5.16 -9.28 -2.14
C GLN A 163 -4.03 -10.09 -1.49
N LEU A 164 -2.86 -9.50 -1.32
CA LEU A 164 -1.80 -10.04 -0.45
C LEU A 164 -1.57 -9.08 0.72
N LEU A 165 -1.76 -9.53 1.95
CA LEU A 165 -1.44 -8.77 3.16
C LEU A 165 -0.20 -9.36 3.83
N LEU A 166 0.76 -8.49 4.16
CA LEU A 166 2.04 -8.83 4.77
C LEU A 166 2.15 -8.09 6.11
N SER A 167 1.77 -8.76 7.20
CA SER A 167 1.55 -8.17 8.51
C SER A 167 2.74 -8.35 9.45
N GLY A 168 3.06 -7.32 10.23
CA GLY A 168 4.00 -7.39 11.34
C GLY A 168 3.31 -7.87 12.63
N SER A 169 4.10 -8.19 13.65
CA SER A 169 3.61 -8.80 14.89
C SER A 169 2.72 -7.92 15.75
N ASN A 170 2.84 -6.59 15.63
CA ASN A 170 2.01 -5.63 16.33
C ASN A 170 0.97 -4.95 15.43
N ASP A 171 0.71 -5.52 14.25
CA ASP A 171 -0.41 -5.09 13.43
C ASP A 171 -1.74 -5.50 14.10
N PRO A 172 -2.86 -4.85 13.74
CA PRO A 172 -4.17 -5.22 14.27
C PRO A 172 -4.54 -6.69 14.01
N ALA A 173 -5.15 -7.34 15.02
CA ALA A 173 -5.54 -8.76 15.01
C ALA A 173 -6.30 -9.20 13.73
N GLN A 174 -7.10 -8.32 13.14
CA GLN A 174 -7.87 -8.57 11.91
C GLN A 174 -6.99 -8.92 10.71
N PHE A 175 -5.74 -8.45 10.70
CA PHE A 175 -4.78 -8.61 9.61
C PHE A 175 -3.86 -9.81 9.78
N HIS A 176 -4.11 -10.66 10.77
CA HIS A 176 -3.37 -11.92 10.95
C HIS A 176 -4.11 -13.10 10.33
N PRO A 177 -3.42 -14.15 9.85
CA PRO A 177 -4.02 -15.33 9.26
C PRO A 177 -5.15 -15.93 10.11
N GLY A 178 -6.21 -16.38 9.45
CA GLY A 178 -7.40 -16.97 10.06
C GLY A 178 -8.38 -15.99 10.69
N ASN A 179 -8.10 -14.68 10.68
CA ASN A 179 -8.99 -13.66 11.24
C ASN A 179 -9.97 -13.08 10.21
N SER A 180 -10.67 -11.99 10.56
CA SER A 180 -11.82 -11.48 9.80
C SER A 180 -11.47 -11.13 8.36
N VAL A 181 -10.35 -10.45 8.10
CA VAL A 181 -9.99 -10.04 6.74
C VAL A 181 -9.74 -11.25 5.85
N GLU A 182 -8.91 -12.20 6.29
CA GLU A 182 -8.65 -13.40 5.47
C GLU A 182 -9.94 -14.20 5.24
N LYS A 183 -10.77 -14.37 6.27
CA LYS A 183 -12.06 -15.08 6.15
C LYS A 183 -12.97 -14.45 5.11
N ILE A 184 -13.11 -13.12 5.12
CA ILE A 184 -13.94 -12.40 4.14
C ILE A 184 -13.36 -12.56 2.73
N LEU A 185 -12.05 -12.35 2.56
CA LEU A 185 -11.39 -12.50 1.25
C LEU A 185 -11.54 -13.93 0.70
N LYS A 186 -11.34 -14.95 1.55
CA LYS A 186 -11.47 -16.37 1.19
C LYS A 186 -12.91 -16.79 0.88
N ALA A 187 -13.91 -16.10 1.43
CA ALA A 187 -15.31 -16.36 1.13
C ALA A 187 -15.72 -15.90 -0.29
N ASN A 188 -14.95 -15.01 -0.92
CA ASN A 188 -15.20 -14.60 -2.29
C ASN A 188 -14.61 -15.63 -3.29
N PRO A 189 -15.44 -16.31 -4.09
CA PRO A 189 -14.99 -17.41 -4.96
C PRO A 189 -14.09 -16.93 -6.10
N THR A 190 -14.15 -15.66 -6.49
CA THR A 190 -13.39 -15.12 -7.63
C THR A 190 -11.96 -14.75 -7.23
N ILE A 191 -11.77 -14.19 -6.03
CA ILE A 191 -10.47 -13.65 -5.60
C ILE A 191 -9.84 -14.45 -4.46
N GLY A 192 -10.62 -15.27 -3.76
CA GLY A 192 -10.20 -15.94 -2.53
C GLY A 192 -9.07 -16.94 -2.75
N VAL A 193 -9.00 -17.58 -3.92
CA VAL A 193 -7.93 -18.53 -4.25
C VAL A 193 -6.55 -17.85 -4.23
N LEU A 194 -6.46 -16.66 -4.82
CA LEU A 194 -5.21 -15.90 -4.92
C LEU A 194 -4.97 -14.97 -3.73
N SER A 195 -5.99 -14.67 -2.93
CA SER A 195 -5.83 -13.77 -1.78
C SER A 195 -5.16 -14.47 -0.60
N GLN A 196 -4.22 -13.80 0.06
CA GLN A 196 -3.44 -14.37 1.17
C GLN A 196 -3.14 -13.34 2.25
N VAL A 197 -3.03 -13.80 3.49
CA VAL A 197 -2.51 -13.03 4.63
C VAL A 197 -1.31 -13.77 5.19
N VAL A 198 -0.20 -13.08 5.41
CA VAL A 198 1.07 -13.66 5.86
C VAL A 198 1.62 -12.82 7.00
N ASP A 199 2.05 -13.49 8.07
CA ASP A 199 2.63 -12.85 9.25
C ASP A 199 4.15 -12.90 9.27
N TYR A 200 4.72 -11.85 9.84
CA TYR A 200 6.13 -11.74 10.21
C TYR A 200 6.24 -11.40 11.70
N GLU A 201 6.43 -12.44 12.52
CA GLU A 201 6.38 -12.33 13.99
C GLU A 201 7.51 -11.47 14.62
N TYR A 202 8.61 -11.26 13.89
CA TYR A 202 9.81 -10.60 14.42
C TYR A 202 9.91 -9.11 14.10
N VAL A 203 8.96 -8.57 13.35
CA VAL A 203 9.01 -7.21 12.81
C VAL A 203 7.73 -6.46 13.16
N LYS A 204 7.85 -5.15 13.35
CA LYS A 204 6.74 -4.28 13.73
C LYS A 204 6.15 -3.54 12.52
N HIS A 205 4.98 -2.96 12.68
CA HIS A 205 4.36 -2.09 11.68
C HIS A 205 5.37 -1.10 11.07
N GLY A 206 5.42 -1.04 9.74
CA GLY A 206 6.37 -0.19 9.00
C GLY A 206 7.67 -0.86 8.57
N TRP A 207 7.96 -2.06 9.06
CA TRP A 207 9.25 -2.71 8.93
C TRP A 207 9.79 -2.88 7.49
N VAL A 208 8.92 -3.03 6.48
CA VAL A 208 9.36 -3.29 5.10
C VAL A 208 10.19 -2.11 4.56
N ASN A 209 9.68 -0.89 4.74
CA ASN A 209 10.31 0.33 4.23
C ASN A 209 11.04 1.15 5.31
N ARG A 210 10.85 0.82 6.59
CA ARG A 210 11.37 1.60 7.75
C ARG A 210 12.31 0.79 8.66
N GLY A 211 12.25 -0.54 8.58
CA GLY A 211 13.02 -1.48 9.40
C GLY A 211 14.53 -1.24 9.37
N ASP A 212 15.23 -1.44 10.48
CA ASP A 212 16.71 -1.45 10.47
C ASP A 212 17.28 -2.60 9.62
N LEU A 213 17.90 -2.29 8.48
CA LEU A 213 18.50 -3.30 7.58
C LEU A 213 19.85 -3.83 8.05
N SER A 214 20.44 -3.25 9.10
CA SER A 214 21.62 -3.81 9.74
C SER A 214 21.29 -5.05 10.59
N ASP A 215 20.03 -5.20 10.99
CA ASP A 215 19.51 -6.45 11.56
C ASP A 215 19.18 -7.43 10.42
N GLU A 216 19.92 -8.54 10.37
CA GLU A 216 19.77 -9.57 9.35
C GLU A 216 18.36 -10.18 9.30
N LYS A 217 17.65 -10.26 10.44
CA LYS A 217 16.28 -10.80 10.48
C LYS A 217 15.29 -9.83 9.87
N VAL A 218 15.42 -8.54 10.18
CA VAL A 218 14.56 -7.49 9.61
C VAL A 218 14.81 -7.39 8.11
N LYS A 219 16.07 -7.44 7.68
CA LYS A 219 16.44 -7.47 6.26
C LYS A 219 15.87 -8.71 5.55
N ALA A 220 16.09 -9.91 6.09
CA ALA A 220 15.63 -11.15 5.48
C ALA A 220 14.10 -11.19 5.35
N ALA A 221 13.39 -10.70 6.37
CA ALA A 221 11.95 -10.56 6.29
C ALA A 221 11.59 -9.60 5.13
N ALA A 222 12.29 -8.47 4.95
CA ALA A 222 11.86 -7.42 4.03
C ALA A 222 12.07 -7.88 2.58
N ASP A 223 13.15 -8.64 2.37
CA ASP A 223 13.43 -9.33 1.13
C ASP A 223 12.38 -10.43 0.84
N ASP A 224 11.94 -11.21 1.85
CA ASP A 224 10.86 -12.21 1.70
C ASP A 224 9.51 -11.55 1.37
N ALA A 225 9.16 -10.45 2.04
CA ALA A 225 7.95 -9.69 1.77
C ALA A 225 7.88 -9.22 0.31
N TRP A 226 8.98 -8.68 -0.20
CA TRP A 226 9.08 -8.28 -1.61
C TRP A 226 9.08 -9.47 -2.57
N SER A 227 9.72 -10.57 -2.19
CA SER A 227 9.68 -11.82 -2.97
C SER A 227 8.24 -12.34 -3.14
N ARG A 228 7.46 -12.35 -2.06
CA ARG A 228 6.04 -12.73 -2.08
C ARG A 228 5.20 -11.77 -2.90
N ALA A 229 5.43 -10.46 -2.79
CA ALA A 229 4.73 -9.46 -3.59
C ALA A 229 4.93 -9.71 -5.09
N ARG A 230 6.16 -9.96 -5.53
CA ARG A 230 6.45 -10.31 -6.93
C ARG A 230 5.81 -11.63 -7.36
N ALA A 231 5.88 -12.67 -6.52
CA ALA A 231 5.25 -13.95 -6.82
C ALA A 231 3.71 -13.81 -6.95
N PHE A 232 3.11 -12.96 -6.10
CA PHE A 232 1.70 -12.62 -6.19
C PHE A 232 1.37 -11.86 -7.48
N PHE A 233 2.16 -10.85 -7.86
CA PHE A 233 2.00 -10.14 -9.14
C PHE A 233 2.05 -11.10 -10.32
N ALA A 234 3.05 -11.98 -10.37
CA ALA A 234 3.16 -13.00 -11.41
C ALA A 234 1.95 -13.94 -11.44
N SER A 235 1.40 -14.31 -10.29
CA SER A 235 0.23 -15.20 -10.19
C SER A 235 -1.07 -14.53 -10.63
N VAL A 236 -1.19 -13.21 -10.44
CA VAL A 236 -2.36 -12.45 -10.88
C VAL A 236 -2.35 -12.23 -12.40
N LEU A 237 -1.16 -12.08 -13.00
CA LEU A 237 -0.97 -11.83 -14.42
C LEU A 237 -0.88 -13.10 -15.29
N ALA A 238 -0.93 -14.29 -14.68
CA ALA A 238 -0.83 -15.59 -15.36
C ALA A 238 -2.18 -16.06 -15.91
#